data_AF-F0ZE97-F1
#
_entry.id   AF-F0ZE97-F1
#
_cell.length_a   1.000
_cell.length_b   1.000
_cell.length_c   1.000
_cell.angle_alpha   90.00
_cell.angle_beta   90.00
_cell.angle_gamma   90.00
#
_symmetry.space_group_name_H-M   'P 1'
#
loop_
_entity.id
_entity.type
_entity.pdbx_description
1 polymer ?
#
loop_
_entity_poly.entity_id
_entity_poly.type
_entity_poly.pdbx_seq_one_letter_code
_entity_poly.pdbx_strand_id
1 'polypeptide(L)'
;MIGVHVQLISEFTGVCSLHVVYHTTLLLLLFNSNSNDDDSSFLNGRDYERRDNRDRDREREREIHLRNRTCFNCNSTGHIAKDCPKKRYAPYSSRGRDRSYSRSRSRSPRYRRDRYRDRSRDRSRERRDRRDRDRSRDRSRDRSRSNDRRRERSRSNDRRREREGNGVASPAR
;
A
#
# COMPACT_ATOMS: atom_id res chain seq x y z
N MET A 1 47.82 46.91 -40.85
CA MET A 1 46.39 46.90 -40.44
C MET A 1 45.72 45.52 -40.61
N ILE A 2 46.45 44.42 -40.81
CA ILE A 2 45.86 43.07 -41.03
C ILE A 2 45.97 42.17 -39.77
N GLY A 3 46.91 42.44 -38.85
CA GLY A 3 47.11 41.63 -37.63
C GLY A 3 45.97 41.70 -36.60
N VAL A 4 45.32 42.86 -36.46
CA VAL A 4 44.21 43.06 -35.49
C VAL A 4 42.94 42.30 -35.86
N HIS A 5 42.71 42.01 -37.16
CA HIS A 5 41.56 41.23 -37.59
C HIS A 5 41.74 39.72 -37.36
N VAL A 6 42.96 39.20 -37.43
CA VAL A 6 43.23 37.77 -37.21
C VAL A 6 43.12 37.41 -35.72
N GLN A 7 43.50 38.32 -34.81
CA GLN A 7 43.28 38.15 -33.37
C GLN A 7 41.78 38.10 -33.01
N LEU A 8 40.96 38.98 -33.58
CA LEU A 8 39.52 39.05 -33.32
C LEU A 8 38.76 37.80 -33.81
N ILE A 9 39.16 37.19 -34.93
CA ILE A 9 38.50 35.99 -35.47
C ILE A 9 38.84 34.74 -34.63
N SER A 10 40.04 34.67 -34.06
CA SER A 10 40.43 33.60 -33.12
C SER A 10 39.62 33.65 -31.82
N GLU A 11 39.34 34.84 -31.30
CA GLU A 11 38.54 35.00 -30.07
C GLU A 11 37.04 34.72 -30.33
N PHE A 12 36.51 35.15 -31.48
CA PHE A 12 35.11 34.88 -31.84
C PHE A 12 34.80 33.39 -32.05
N THR A 13 35.73 32.62 -32.64
CA THR A 13 35.53 31.17 -32.83
C THR A 13 35.57 30.40 -31.52
N GLY A 14 36.43 30.79 -30.57
CA GLY A 14 36.48 30.20 -29.22
C GLY A 14 35.21 30.47 -28.38
N VAL A 15 34.67 31.68 -28.45
CA VAL A 15 33.42 32.06 -27.77
C VAL A 15 32.22 31.30 -28.33
N CYS A 16 32.17 31.06 -29.65
CA CYS A 16 31.13 30.24 -30.28
C CYS A 16 31.18 28.78 -29.80
N SER A 17 32.37 28.17 -29.67
CA SER A 17 32.49 26.79 -29.17
C SER A 17 32.08 26.67 -27.70
N LEU A 18 32.49 27.63 -26.86
CA LEU A 18 32.09 27.67 -25.45
C LEU A 18 30.59 27.89 -25.27
N HIS A 19 29.97 28.74 -26.08
CA HIS A 19 28.52 28.98 -26.03
C HIS A 19 27.73 27.75 -26.49
N VAL A 20 28.20 27.02 -27.52
CA VAL A 20 27.58 25.76 -27.96
C VAL A 20 27.72 24.67 -26.89
N VAL A 21 28.88 24.55 -26.24
CA VAL A 21 29.08 23.60 -25.14
C VAL A 21 28.25 23.98 -23.91
N TYR A 22 28.17 25.27 -23.56
CA TYR A 22 27.35 25.75 -22.46
C TYR A 22 25.85 25.54 -22.73
N HIS A 23 25.39 25.80 -23.96
CA HIS A 23 23.99 25.57 -24.34
C HIS A 23 23.65 24.07 -24.43
N THR A 24 24.54 23.23 -24.95
CA THR A 24 24.31 21.77 -24.97
C THR A 24 24.35 21.17 -23.56
N THR A 25 25.24 21.63 -22.69
CA THR A 25 25.26 21.19 -21.28
C THR A 25 24.07 21.74 -20.47
N LEU A 26 23.63 22.99 -20.70
CA LEU A 26 22.39 23.52 -20.11
C LEU A 26 21.16 22.75 -20.61
N LEU A 27 21.07 22.46 -21.91
CA LEU A 27 19.98 21.65 -22.44
C LEU A 27 20.01 20.23 -21.86
N LEU A 28 21.18 19.62 -21.70
CA LEU A 28 21.30 18.31 -21.07
C LEU A 28 20.97 18.36 -19.57
N LEU A 29 21.29 19.42 -18.85
CA LEU A 29 20.93 19.58 -17.42
C LEU A 29 19.45 19.94 -17.23
N LEU A 30 18.84 20.65 -18.18
CA LEU A 30 17.39 20.88 -18.23
C LEU A 30 16.63 19.60 -18.59
N PHE A 31 17.16 18.75 -19.49
CA PHE A 31 16.58 17.43 -19.79
C PHE A 31 16.87 16.36 -18.72
N ASN A 32 17.96 16.47 -17.95
CA ASN A 32 18.25 15.59 -16.81
C ASN A 32 17.52 16.00 -15.52
N SER A 33 16.82 17.12 -15.52
CA SER A 33 15.96 17.53 -14.41
C SER A 33 14.51 17.20 -14.78
N ASN A 34 13.96 16.16 -14.15
CA ASN A 34 12.62 15.58 -14.32
C ASN A 34 12.56 14.57 -15.48
N SER A 35 12.62 13.26 -15.25
CA SER A 35 11.61 12.55 -14.47
C SER A 35 12.15 11.17 -14.08
N ASN A 36 12.76 11.07 -12.90
CA ASN A 36 12.79 9.81 -12.16
C ASN A 36 11.65 9.86 -11.13
N ASP A 37 10.43 10.05 -11.64
CA ASP A 37 9.26 9.52 -10.96
C ASP A 37 9.27 8.02 -11.30
N ASP A 38 10.06 7.25 -10.56
CA ASP A 38 9.95 5.80 -10.54
C ASP A 38 8.55 5.46 -10.04
N ASP A 39 7.64 5.35 -11.00
CA ASP A 39 6.25 4.98 -10.86
C ASP A 39 6.16 3.51 -10.42
N SER A 40 6.47 3.31 -9.14
CA SER A 40 6.30 2.06 -8.41
C SER A 40 4.82 1.79 -8.05
N SER A 41 3.87 2.44 -8.74
CA SER A 41 2.43 2.15 -8.63
C SER A 41 2.00 0.91 -9.42
N PHE A 42 2.84 0.39 -10.33
CA PHE A 42 2.48 -0.74 -11.18
C PHE A 42 2.29 -2.09 -10.47
N LEU A 43 2.70 -2.24 -9.20
CA LEU A 43 2.41 -3.45 -8.41
C LEU A 43 1.12 -3.37 -7.57
N ASN A 44 0.36 -2.26 -7.62
CA ASN A 44 -0.86 -2.08 -6.82
C ASN A 44 -2.07 -1.61 -7.64
N GLY A 45 -2.17 -2.05 -8.90
CA GLY A 45 -3.29 -1.75 -9.81
C GLY A 45 -4.68 -2.01 -9.22
N ARG A 46 -4.83 -3.14 -8.54
CA ARG A 46 -6.13 -3.57 -7.99
C ARG A 46 -6.51 -2.85 -6.70
N ASP A 47 -5.58 -2.16 -6.05
CA ASP A 47 -5.83 -1.54 -4.74
C ASP A 47 -6.33 -0.10 -4.85
N TYR A 48 -5.96 0.64 -5.91
CA TYR A 48 -6.52 1.97 -6.17
C TYR A 48 -7.97 1.88 -6.67
N GLU A 49 -8.27 0.95 -7.59
CA GLU A 49 -9.63 0.73 -8.11
C GLU A 49 -10.60 0.32 -6.99
N ARG A 50 -10.13 -0.54 -6.07
CA ARG A 50 -10.93 -0.98 -4.91
C ARG A 50 -11.14 0.11 -3.86
N ARG A 51 -10.27 1.13 -3.82
CA ARG A 51 -10.43 2.31 -2.95
C ARG A 51 -11.41 3.31 -3.55
N ASP A 52 -11.29 3.57 -4.85
CA ASP A 52 -12.16 4.48 -5.59
C ASP A 52 -13.63 4.00 -5.62
N ASN A 53 -13.85 2.70 -5.86
CA ASN A 53 -15.20 2.13 -5.81
C ASN A 53 -15.82 2.22 -4.41
N ARG A 54 -15.05 2.00 -3.33
CA ARG A 54 -15.54 2.16 -1.95
C ARG A 54 -15.89 3.59 -1.59
N ASP A 55 -15.18 4.57 -2.14
CA ASP A 55 -15.47 5.98 -1.89
C ASP A 55 -16.74 6.42 -2.65
N ARG A 56 -16.94 5.94 -3.89
CA ARG A 56 -18.20 6.12 -4.64
C ARG A 56 -19.40 5.44 -3.97
N ASP A 57 -19.24 4.21 -3.47
CA ASP A 57 -20.32 3.50 -2.74
C ASP A 57 -20.72 4.25 -1.47
N ARG A 58 -19.75 4.74 -0.69
CA ARG A 58 -20.01 5.55 0.50
C ARG A 58 -20.68 6.89 0.17
N GLU A 59 -20.32 7.51 -0.94
CA GLU A 59 -20.95 8.76 -1.39
C GLU A 59 -22.40 8.52 -1.79
N ARG A 60 -22.67 7.46 -2.56
CA ARG A 60 -24.03 7.02 -2.90
C ARG A 60 -24.85 6.72 -1.64
N GLU A 61 -24.29 6.02 -0.67
CA GLU A 61 -24.96 5.76 0.62
C GLU A 61 -25.25 7.06 1.38
N ARG A 62 -24.32 8.01 1.39
CA ARG A 62 -24.55 9.33 2.01
C ARG A 62 -25.64 10.11 1.30
N GLU A 63 -25.68 10.07 -0.03
CA GLU A 63 -26.72 10.73 -0.83
C GLU A 63 -28.09 10.14 -0.54
N ILE A 64 -28.23 8.81 -0.59
CA ILE A 64 -29.47 8.12 -0.22
C ILE A 64 -29.88 8.47 1.20
N HIS A 65 -28.92 8.44 2.13
CA HIS A 65 -29.20 8.76 3.52
C HIS A 65 -29.60 10.22 3.71
N LEU A 66 -29.01 11.18 3.01
CA LEU A 66 -29.35 12.60 3.11
C LEU A 66 -30.70 12.90 2.45
N ARG A 67 -30.99 12.27 1.30
CA ARG A 67 -32.26 12.37 0.59
C ARG A 67 -33.44 11.88 1.44
N ASN A 68 -33.23 10.79 2.18
CA ASN A 68 -34.25 10.20 3.05
C ASN A 68 -34.29 10.82 4.46
N ARG A 69 -33.35 11.69 4.82
CA ARG A 69 -33.38 12.40 6.10
C ARG A 69 -34.34 13.58 6.04
N THR A 70 -35.20 13.64 7.04
CA THR A 70 -36.01 14.82 7.33
C THR A 70 -35.22 15.78 8.21
N CYS A 71 -35.30 17.07 7.88
CA CYS A 71 -34.69 18.12 8.65
C CYS A 71 -35.43 18.32 9.97
N PHE A 72 -34.74 18.20 11.10
CA PHE A 72 -35.35 18.39 12.43
C PHE A 72 -35.79 19.83 12.74
N ASN A 73 -35.41 20.81 11.90
CA ASN A 73 -35.74 22.23 12.12
C ASN A 73 -36.95 22.71 11.28
N CYS A 74 -37.13 22.17 10.07
CA CYS A 74 -38.21 22.59 9.17
C CYS A 74 -39.03 21.44 8.57
N ASN A 75 -38.76 20.21 9.00
CA ASN A 75 -39.46 18.97 8.60
C ASN A 75 -39.42 18.64 7.09
N SER A 76 -38.66 19.39 6.29
CA SER A 76 -38.44 19.11 4.87
C SER A 76 -37.39 18.01 4.67
N THR A 77 -37.49 17.24 3.59
CA THR A 77 -36.52 16.20 3.23
C THR A 77 -35.34 16.76 2.44
N GLY A 78 -34.27 15.96 2.32
CA GLY A 78 -33.10 16.30 1.49
C GLY A 78 -31.99 17.07 2.21
N HIS A 79 -32.17 17.43 3.49
CA HIS A 79 -31.12 18.04 4.30
C HIS A 79 -31.34 17.77 5.79
N ILE A 80 -30.29 17.93 6.59
CA ILE A 80 -30.35 17.83 8.05
C ILE A 80 -30.42 19.23 8.68
N ALA A 81 -30.77 19.31 9.97
CA ALA A 81 -30.88 20.58 10.70
C ALA A 81 -29.62 21.48 10.64
N LYS A 82 -28.45 20.89 10.35
CA LYS A 82 -27.20 21.65 10.16
C LYS A 82 -27.20 22.50 8.89
N ASP A 83 -27.79 21.98 7.83
CA ASP A 83 -27.82 22.52 6.46
C ASP A 83 -29.20 23.10 6.12
N CYS A 84 -30.03 23.34 7.14
CA CYS A 84 -31.36 23.91 6.96
C CYS A 84 -31.26 25.35 6.46
N PRO A 85 -31.91 25.73 5.35
CA PRO A 85 -31.90 27.10 4.87
C PRO A 85 -32.64 28.05 5.82
N LYS A 86 -33.59 27.52 6.61
CA LYS A 86 -34.34 28.26 7.65
C LYS A 86 -33.67 28.18 9.02
N LYS A 87 -32.36 27.95 9.08
CA LYS A 87 -31.63 27.86 10.34
C LYS A 87 -31.87 29.15 11.13
N ARG A 88 -32.53 29.03 12.28
CA ARG A 88 -32.52 30.11 13.26
C ARG A 88 -31.06 30.25 13.67
N TYR A 89 -30.42 31.34 13.24
CA TYR A 89 -29.07 31.67 13.62
C TYR A 89 -29.04 31.83 15.14
N ALA A 90 -28.60 30.79 15.85
CA ALA A 90 -27.98 30.98 17.14
C ALA A 90 -26.49 31.21 16.85
N PRO A 91 -26.00 32.45 16.91
CA PRO A 91 -24.57 32.69 16.82
C PRO A 91 -23.93 32.12 18.09
N TYR A 92 -22.80 31.44 17.90
CA TYR A 92 -21.93 30.88 18.94
C TYR A 92 -22.29 29.49 19.50
N SER A 93 -21.89 28.47 18.75
CA SER A 93 -21.32 27.27 19.36
C SER A 93 -20.07 26.90 18.60
N SER A 94 -18.98 27.54 19.00
CA SER A 94 -17.60 27.33 18.57
C SER A 94 -17.20 25.86 18.67
N ARG A 95 -17.57 25.08 17.64
CA ARG A 95 -16.91 23.82 17.31
C ARG A 95 -15.63 24.15 16.57
N GLY A 96 -14.62 24.58 17.31
CA GLY A 96 -13.26 24.74 16.84
C GLY A 96 -12.34 23.99 17.79
N ARG A 97 -12.12 22.69 17.55
CA ARG A 97 -11.03 21.96 18.19
C ARG A 97 -9.74 22.60 17.67
N ASP A 98 -9.25 23.58 18.41
CA ASP A 98 -8.05 24.35 18.10
C ASP A 98 -6.92 23.39 17.64
N ARG A 99 -6.45 23.62 16.40
CA ARG A 99 -5.39 22.81 15.78
C ARG A 99 -4.06 23.00 16.49
N SER A 100 -3.91 24.05 17.30
CA SER A 100 -2.69 24.39 18.04
C SER A 100 -2.44 23.40 19.18
N TYR A 101 -3.44 23.05 19.97
CA TYR A 101 -3.37 22.09 21.09
C TYR A 101 -3.08 20.67 20.59
N SER A 102 -3.67 20.28 19.44
CA SER A 102 -3.39 18.98 18.80
C SER A 102 -1.92 18.89 18.31
N ARG A 103 -1.35 20.01 17.83
CA ARG A 103 0.06 20.10 17.43
C ARG A 103 1.02 20.13 18.64
N SER A 104 0.67 20.84 19.71
CA SER A 104 1.44 20.87 20.97
C SER A 104 1.49 19.49 21.63
N ARG A 105 0.37 18.76 21.66
CA ARG A 105 0.30 17.40 22.22
C ARG A 105 1.12 16.39 21.41
N SER A 106 1.16 16.53 20.08
CA SER A 106 1.96 15.68 19.19
C SER A 106 3.48 15.92 19.30
N ARG A 107 3.88 17.13 19.71
CA ARG A 107 5.29 17.51 19.94
C ARG A 107 5.77 17.20 21.37
N SER A 108 4.87 16.87 22.29
CA SER A 108 5.22 16.53 23.68
C SER A 108 6.20 15.33 23.75
N PRO A 109 7.33 15.44 24.47
CA PRO A 109 8.27 14.34 24.68
C PRO A 109 7.62 13.09 25.28
N ARG A 110 6.63 13.26 26.17
CA ARG A 110 5.85 12.16 26.75
C ARG A 110 5.07 11.39 25.68
N TYR A 111 4.39 12.10 24.78
CA TYR A 111 3.65 11.48 23.67
C TYR A 111 4.58 10.75 22.68
N ARG A 112 5.76 11.30 22.38
CA ARG A 112 6.76 10.61 21.54
C ARG A 112 7.24 9.30 22.18
N ARG A 113 7.45 9.27 23.51
CA ARG A 113 7.84 8.06 24.26
C ARG A 113 6.76 6.98 24.22
N ASP A 114 5.50 7.37 24.44
CA ASP A 114 4.36 6.43 24.37
C ASP A 114 4.21 5.87 22.95
N ARG A 115 4.34 6.71 21.92
CA ARG A 115 4.31 6.26 20.51
C ARG A 115 5.44 5.29 20.16
N TYR A 116 6.64 5.46 20.74
CA TYR A 116 7.75 4.50 20.58
C TYR A 116 7.48 3.18 21.30
N ARG A 117 6.88 3.25 22.51
CA ARG A 117 6.49 2.07 23.28
C ARG A 117 5.43 1.25 22.56
N ASP A 118 4.43 1.91 21.95
CA ASP A 118 3.38 1.23 21.18
C ASP A 118 3.94 0.62 19.89
N ARG A 119 4.78 1.34 19.13
CA ARG A 119 5.49 0.75 17.97
C ARG A 119 6.34 -0.47 18.35
N SER A 120 7.00 -0.44 19.51
CA SER A 120 7.79 -1.58 20.01
C SER A 120 6.90 -2.78 20.37
N ARG A 121 5.73 -2.53 20.95
CA ARG A 121 4.72 -3.55 21.25
C ARG A 121 4.14 -4.15 19.97
N ASP A 122 3.80 -3.33 18.97
CA ASP A 122 3.25 -3.80 17.69
C ASP A 122 4.25 -4.68 16.94
N ARG A 123 5.53 -4.27 16.87
CA ARG A 123 6.61 -5.11 16.32
C ARG A 123 6.78 -6.42 17.08
N SER A 124 6.59 -6.40 18.40
CA SER A 124 6.69 -7.62 19.23
C SER A 124 5.53 -8.58 18.99
N ARG A 125 4.31 -8.05 18.80
CA ARG A 125 3.12 -8.82 18.42
C ARG A 125 3.31 -9.44 17.04
N GLU A 126 3.75 -8.66 16.05
CA GLU A 126 3.99 -9.15 14.70
C GLU A 126 5.04 -10.29 14.66
N ARG A 127 6.11 -10.18 15.46
CA ARG A 127 7.09 -11.28 15.59
C ARG A 127 6.48 -12.56 16.18
N ARG A 128 5.55 -12.45 17.14
CA ARG A 128 4.85 -13.62 17.70
C ARG A 128 3.91 -14.23 16.67
N ASP A 129 3.12 -13.42 15.97
CA ASP A 129 2.19 -13.88 14.94
C ASP A 129 2.91 -14.62 13.80
N ARG A 130 4.09 -14.12 13.38
CA ARG A 130 4.93 -14.82 12.39
C ARG A 130 5.38 -16.19 12.92
N ARG A 131 5.89 -16.27 14.15
CA ARG A 131 6.30 -17.54 14.77
C ARG A 131 5.15 -18.54 14.87
N ASP A 132 3.94 -18.09 15.19
CA ASP A 132 2.78 -18.97 15.31
C ASP A 132 2.27 -19.46 13.95
N ARG A 133 2.37 -18.64 12.89
CA ARG A 133 2.14 -19.07 11.50
C ARG A 133 3.16 -20.13 11.08
N ASP A 134 4.45 -19.94 11.37
CA ASP A 134 5.49 -20.89 11.02
C ASP A 134 5.32 -22.22 11.76
N ARG A 135 5.05 -22.19 13.08
CA ARG A 135 4.69 -23.39 13.85
C ARG A 135 3.47 -24.11 13.28
N SER A 136 2.47 -23.37 12.82
CA SER A 136 1.27 -23.96 12.21
C SER A 136 1.58 -24.64 10.88
N ARG A 137 2.45 -24.02 10.06
CA ARG A 137 2.94 -24.62 8.81
C ARG A 137 3.74 -25.88 9.06
N ASP A 138 4.63 -25.87 10.05
CA ASP A 138 5.44 -27.04 10.40
C ASP A 138 4.58 -28.20 10.90
N ARG A 139 3.61 -27.94 11.79
CA ARG A 139 2.62 -28.96 12.22
C ARG A 139 1.84 -29.54 11.03
N SER A 140 1.46 -28.71 10.07
CA SER A 140 0.77 -29.18 8.86
C SER A 140 1.68 -30.06 8.00
N ARG A 141 2.95 -29.67 7.80
CA ARG A 141 3.94 -30.49 7.09
C ARG A 141 4.18 -31.84 7.79
N ASP A 142 4.27 -31.86 9.10
CA ASP A 142 4.46 -33.09 9.88
C ASP A 142 3.25 -34.02 9.79
N ARG A 143 2.03 -33.47 9.80
CA ARG A 143 0.80 -34.24 9.54
C ARG A 143 0.80 -34.83 8.13
N SER A 144 1.17 -34.05 7.10
CA SER A 144 1.26 -34.55 5.73
C SER A 144 2.28 -35.68 5.60
N ARG A 145 3.50 -35.49 6.12
CA ARG A 145 4.54 -36.53 6.14
C ARG A 145 4.09 -37.80 6.86
N SER A 146 3.37 -37.65 7.98
CA SER A 146 2.81 -38.77 8.73
C SER A 146 1.75 -39.53 7.92
N ASN A 147 0.90 -38.81 7.19
CA ASN A 147 -0.10 -39.42 6.31
C ASN A 147 0.53 -40.12 5.11
N ASP A 148 1.59 -39.56 4.53
CA ASP A 148 2.31 -40.19 3.42
C ASP A 148 2.96 -41.50 3.86
N ARG A 149 3.63 -41.52 5.03
CA ARG A 149 4.16 -42.76 5.63
C ARG A 149 3.07 -43.80 5.89
N ARG A 150 1.88 -43.38 6.32
CA ARG A 150 0.73 -44.29 6.51
C ARG A 150 0.28 -44.89 5.17
N ARG A 151 0.17 -44.06 4.11
CA ARG A 151 -0.18 -44.51 2.76
C ARG A 151 0.85 -45.47 2.18
N GLU A 152 2.13 -45.19 2.36
CA GLU A 152 3.22 -46.10 1.96
C GLU A 152 3.14 -47.44 2.69
N ARG A 153 2.94 -47.43 4.02
CA ARG A 153 2.76 -48.67 4.79
C ARG A 153 1.55 -49.47 4.32
N SER A 154 0.42 -48.82 4.01
CA SER A 154 -0.75 -49.50 3.43
C SER A 154 -0.41 -50.14 2.08
N ARG A 155 0.19 -49.39 1.15
CA ARG A 155 0.62 -49.92 -0.16
C ARG A 155 1.57 -51.11 -0.03
N SER A 156 2.51 -51.05 0.92
CA SER A 156 3.43 -52.16 1.19
C SER A 156 2.71 -53.38 1.75
N ASN A 157 1.72 -53.20 2.64
CA ASN A 157 0.89 -54.28 3.15
C ASN A 157 0.04 -54.91 2.04
N ASP A 158 -0.54 -54.11 1.16
CA ASP A 158 -1.33 -54.59 0.02
C ASP A 158 -0.47 -55.43 -0.93
N ARG A 159 0.72 -54.94 -1.31
CA ARG A 159 1.70 -55.72 -2.10
C ARG A 159 2.12 -57.02 -1.43
N ARG A 160 2.21 -57.05 -0.10
CA ARG A 160 2.53 -58.27 0.66
C ARG A 160 1.36 -59.27 0.58
N ARG A 161 0.12 -58.80 0.75
CA ARG A 161 -1.09 -59.63 0.61
C ARG A 161 -1.22 -60.20 -0.81
N GLU A 162 -0.91 -59.41 -1.84
CA GLU A 162 -0.89 -59.88 -3.24
C GLU A 162 0.15 -60.99 -3.45
N ARG A 163 1.35 -60.89 -2.86
CA ARG A 163 2.36 -61.96 -2.95
C ARG A 163 1.93 -63.23 -2.21
N GLU A 164 1.31 -63.08 -1.05
CA GLU A 164 0.79 -64.21 -0.25
C GLU A 164 -0.42 -64.87 -0.94
N GLY A 165 -1.29 -64.10 -1.60
CA GLY A 165 -2.45 -64.61 -2.36
C GLY A 165 -2.10 -65.23 -3.72
N ASN A 166 -1.07 -64.74 -4.41
CA ASN A 166 -0.59 -65.31 -5.67
C ASN A 166 0.34 -66.54 -5.48
N GLY A 167 0.59 -66.96 -4.23
CA GLY A 167 1.46 -68.08 -3.88
C GLY A 167 0.81 -69.46 -3.91
N VAL A 168 -0.44 -69.60 -4.38
CA VAL A 168 -1.17 -70.89 -4.34
C VAL A 168 -1.72 -71.26 -5.71
N ALA A 169 -0.82 -71.65 -6.62
CA ALA A 169 -1.17 -72.47 -7.76
C ALA A 169 -0.01 -73.44 -8.02
N SER A 170 0.10 -74.48 -7.20
CA SER A 170 0.90 -75.66 -7.55
C SER A 170 0.21 -76.37 -8.72
N PRO A 171 0.92 -76.67 -9.82
CA PRO A 171 0.32 -77.46 -10.90
C PRO A 171 0.05 -78.87 -10.36
N ALA A 172 -1.23 -79.26 -10.34
CA ALA A 172 -1.65 -80.62 -10.05
C ALA A 172 -1.01 -81.57 -11.08
N ARG A 173 -0.32 -82.61 -10.58
CA ARG A 173 0.21 -83.72 -11.38
C ARG A 173 -0.87 -84.73 -11.67
#